data_AF-A0AAP1RBU4-F1
#
_entry.id   AF-A0AAP1RBU4-F1
#
_cell.length_a   1.000
_cell.length_b   1.000
_cell.length_c   1.000
_cell.angle_alpha   90.00
_cell.angle_beta   90.00
_cell.angle_gamma   90.00
#
_symmetry.space_group_name_H-M   'P 1'
#
loop_
_entity.id
_entity.type
_entity.pdbx_description
1 polymer ?
#
loop_
_entity_poly.entity_id
_entity_poly.type
_entity_poly.pdbx_seq_one_letter_code
_entity_poly.pdbx_strand_id
1 'polypeptide(L)'
;MKIHRPLWAEGTFLSSQQFQQQARWEAFSNDSIAQLCIRHPWGIANVLFDRDALTSGKLKTQAVRLRFADGTLIDSDVSDVLPLACDLRALTNDSAIVLLALPLAHGNGGNLGQGEQTERPLRYRQEWQKVQDIYGSDSEDMAVERHALSLRFAHDNNQDYITCPLARLVRDVQGNWTQDESYIPPLLAFNAHDGLVQRLDTLLLQLRAKCQRLMAMRRESNQRMADFAVADVSLFWLLNALNSAEPVLSDFLRYPAVHPELVWRELARLAGALLTFSLEHNVSAVPPYVHESPSTVFPPLFSLLSELLEASLPSRVIALDLASLPGNRWKADLHDPRLREEADFYLSVRSSLPAHQVLHQLPLVCKIGAPDDVTLLINVALNG
;
A
#
# COMPACT_ATOMS: atom_id res chain seq x y z
N MET A 1 -32.74 -2.73 10.52
CA MET A 1 -33.73 -2.87 11.62
C MET A 1 -34.03 -1.50 12.20
N LYS A 2 -35.26 -1.26 12.67
CA LYS A 2 -35.61 0.03 13.30
C LYS A 2 -34.93 0.18 14.66
N ILE A 3 -34.53 1.41 14.99
CA ILE A 3 -34.01 1.81 16.29
C ILE A 3 -35.07 2.71 16.94
N HIS A 4 -35.46 2.39 18.17
CA HIS A 4 -36.53 3.07 18.90
C HIS A 4 -35.92 3.94 20.00
N ARG A 5 -35.68 5.23 19.69
CA ARG A 5 -35.08 6.17 20.65
C ARG A 5 -35.97 6.29 21.90
N PRO A 6 -35.44 6.01 23.11
CA PRO A 6 -36.23 6.11 24.33
C PRO A 6 -36.56 7.58 24.64
N LEU A 7 -37.76 7.82 25.16
CA LEU A 7 -38.16 9.11 25.72
C LEU A 7 -38.06 9.03 27.24
N TRP A 8 -37.22 9.89 27.83
CA TRP A 8 -37.08 10.01 29.28
C TRP A 8 -38.03 11.09 29.79
N ALA A 9 -39.17 10.68 30.33
CA ALA A 9 -40.16 11.55 30.94
C ALA A 9 -40.35 11.21 32.43
N GLU A 10 -40.84 12.17 33.20
CA GLU A 10 -41.19 11.95 34.61
C GLU A 10 -42.15 10.75 34.76
N GLY A 11 -41.87 9.87 35.73
CA GLY A 11 -42.66 8.67 35.97
C GLY A 11 -42.40 7.49 35.03
N THR A 12 -41.40 7.57 34.13
CA THR A 12 -41.03 6.46 33.26
C THR A 12 -40.36 5.33 34.05
N PHE A 13 -40.91 4.11 33.99
CA PHE A 13 -40.25 2.93 34.56
C PHE A 13 -39.04 2.50 33.72
N LEU A 14 -37.95 2.13 34.40
CA LEU A 14 -36.73 1.65 33.74
C LEU A 14 -36.91 0.24 33.17
N SER A 15 -36.50 0.06 31.92
CA SER A 15 -36.48 -1.24 31.26
C SER A 15 -35.19 -1.46 30.46
N SER A 16 -34.78 -2.72 30.32
CA SER A 16 -33.56 -3.07 29.57
C SER A 16 -33.62 -2.59 28.12
N GLN A 17 -34.83 -2.54 27.53
CA GLN A 17 -35.03 -2.10 26.16
C GLN A 17 -34.66 -0.62 25.97
N GLN A 18 -34.89 0.24 26.98
CA GLN A 18 -34.52 1.66 26.88
C GLN A 18 -33.02 1.82 26.73
N PHE A 19 -32.23 1.16 27.59
CA PHE A 19 -30.77 1.19 27.54
C PHE A 19 -30.23 0.55 26.25
N GLN A 20 -30.76 -0.60 25.85
CA GLN A 20 -30.35 -1.29 24.62
C GLN A 20 -30.62 -0.44 23.37
N GLN A 21 -31.78 0.21 23.28
CA GLN A 21 -32.10 1.05 22.11
C GLN A 21 -31.30 2.35 22.10
N GLN A 22 -31.01 2.92 23.28
CA GLN A 22 -30.10 4.07 23.40
C GLN A 22 -28.71 3.72 22.90
N ALA A 23 -28.12 2.61 23.37
CA ALA A 23 -26.81 2.14 22.93
C ALA A 23 -26.77 1.86 21.41
N ARG A 24 -27.84 1.26 20.86
CA ARG A 24 -27.96 1.07 19.39
C ARG A 24 -28.02 2.37 18.62
N TRP A 25 -28.71 3.38 19.14
CA TRP A 25 -28.77 4.71 18.52
C TRP A 25 -27.40 5.38 18.50
N GLU A 26 -26.66 5.30 19.59
CA GLU A 26 -25.28 5.82 19.69
C GLU A 26 -24.34 5.10 18.73
N ALA A 27 -24.39 3.76 18.69
CA ALA A 27 -23.60 2.98 17.73
C ALA A 27 -23.91 3.36 16.27
N PHE A 28 -25.19 3.53 15.92
CA PHE A 28 -25.61 3.99 14.59
C PHE A 28 -25.14 5.41 14.28
N SER A 29 -25.21 6.33 15.24
CA SER A 29 -24.71 7.69 15.08
C SER A 29 -23.19 7.71 14.84
N ASN A 30 -22.44 6.92 15.59
CA ASN A 30 -20.99 6.78 15.43
C ASN A 30 -20.61 6.21 14.05
N ASP A 31 -21.34 5.18 13.59
CA ASP A 31 -21.15 4.63 12.26
C ASP A 31 -21.49 5.64 11.16
N SER A 32 -22.58 6.39 11.32
CA SER A 32 -22.95 7.47 10.39
C SER A 32 -21.86 8.53 10.28
N ILE A 33 -21.26 8.95 11.41
CA ILE A 33 -20.12 9.89 11.41
C ILE A 33 -18.92 9.30 10.68
N ALA A 34 -18.58 8.03 10.92
CA ALA A 34 -17.46 7.38 10.26
C ALA A 34 -17.62 7.31 8.73
N GLN A 35 -18.84 7.02 8.25
CA GLN A 35 -19.17 6.97 6.82
C GLN A 35 -19.11 8.34 6.13
N LEU A 36 -19.26 9.45 6.87
CA LEU A 36 -19.06 10.79 6.31
C LEU A 36 -17.58 11.07 5.99
N CYS A 37 -16.65 10.44 6.71
CA CYS A 37 -15.22 10.69 6.57
C CYS A 37 -14.55 9.73 5.57
N ILE A 38 -14.94 8.44 5.57
CA ILE A 38 -14.27 7.38 4.82
C ILE A 38 -15.32 6.46 4.18
N ARG A 39 -15.08 5.96 2.96
CA ARG A 39 -16.04 5.09 2.24
C ARG A 39 -16.20 3.71 2.86
N HIS A 40 -15.11 3.15 3.39
CA HIS A 40 -15.08 1.81 3.98
C HIS A 40 -14.54 1.89 5.41
N PRO A 41 -15.31 2.36 6.40
CA PRO A 41 -14.84 2.53 7.78
C PRO A 41 -14.82 1.19 8.52
N TRP A 42 -14.16 0.17 7.97
CA TRP A 42 -14.05 -1.17 8.56
C TRP A 42 -12.70 -1.80 8.19
N GLY A 43 -12.41 -2.98 8.74
CA GLY A 43 -11.15 -3.70 8.55
C GLY A 43 -10.27 -3.70 9.81
N ILE A 44 -9.03 -4.12 9.65
CA ILE A 44 -8.09 -4.38 10.73
C ILE A 44 -7.35 -3.10 11.13
N ALA A 45 -7.35 -2.77 12.42
CA ALA A 45 -6.46 -1.77 12.99
C ALA A 45 -5.21 -2.39 13.61
N ASN A 46 -5.34 -3.57 14.23
CA ASN A 46 -4.23 -4.36 14.73
C ASN A 46 -4.65 -5.84 14.82
N VAL A 47 -3.78 -6.77 14.42
CA VAL A 47 -3.97 -8.20 14.68
C VAL A 47 -2.61 -8.84 14.91
N LEU A 48 -2.48 -9.57 16.02
CA LEU A 48 -1.27 -10.31 16.35
C LEU A 48 -1.61 -11.79 16.53
N PHE A 49 -0.84 -12.64 15.85
CA PHE A 49 -0.93 -14.09 15.96
C PHE A 49 0.24 -14.64 16.77
N ASP A 50 -0.03 -15.70 17.52
CA ASP A 50 0.97 -16.48 18.23
C ASP A 50 1.75 -17.35 17.24
N ARG A 51 2.95 -16.90 16.86
CA ARG A 51 3.80 -17.59 15.88
C ARG A 51 4.26 -18.97 16.37
N ASP A 52 4.51 -19.12 17.67
CA ASP A 52 4.94 -20.39 18.25
C ASP A 52 3.80 -21.42 18.23
N ALA A 53 2.57 -20.98 18.54
CA ALA A 53 1.39 -21.84 18.42
C ALA A 53 1.17 -22.31 16.97
N LEU A 54 1.45 -21.45 15.99
CA LEU A 54 1.30 -21.75 14.57
C LEU A 54 2.21 -22.91 14.13
N THR A 55 3.46 -22.94 14.60
CA THR A 55 4.38 -24.07 14.34
C THR A 55 3.89 -25.39 14.91
N SER A 56 3.09 -25.34 15.99
CA SER A 56 2.47 -26.52 16.61
C SER A 56 1.16 -26.96 15.92
N GLY A 57 0.77 -26.29 14.84
CA GLY A 57 -0.48 -26.52 14.10
C GLY A 57 -1.71 -25.95 14.80
N LYS A 58 -1.55 -24.91 15.63
CA LYS A 58 -2.66 -24.20 16.28
C LYS A 58 -2.64 -22.72 15.89
N LEU A 59 -3.79 -22.20 15.51
CA LEU A 59 -3.95 -20.77 15.26
C LEU A 59 -4.50 -20.09 16.52
N LYS A 60 -3.74 -19.16 17.07
CA LYS A 60 -4.14 -18.40 18.27
C LYS A 60 -3.82 -16.92 18.06
N THR A 61 -4.74 -16.05 18.43
CA THR A 61 -4.53 -14.60 18.45
C THR A 61 -4.00 -14.15 19.82
N GLN A 62 -3.17 -13.11 19.81
CA GLN A 62 -2.63 -12.45 21.00
C GLN A 62 -3.25 -11.07 21.22
N ALA A 63 -3.59 -10.39 20.13
CA ALA A 63 -4.32 -9.12 20.16
C ALA A 63 -5.19 -9.01 18.90
N VAL A 64 -6.38 -8.42 19.04
CA VAL A 64 -7.32 -8.17 17.95
C VAL A 64 -7.98 -6.82 18.16
N ARG A 65 -7.76 -5.91 17.23
CA ARG A 65 -8.44 -4.63 17.14
C ARG A 65 -8.92 -4.40 15.71
N LEU A 66 -10.23 -4.44 15.50
CA LEU A 66 -10.81 -4.27 14.18
C LEU A 66 -12.23 -3.74 14.25
N ARG A 67 -12.71 -3.23 13.12
CA ARG A 67 -14.11 -2.83 12.96
C ARG A 67 -14.74 -3.69 11.87
N PHE A 68 -15.86 -4.34 12.17
CA PHE A 68 -16.65 -5.07 11.17
C PHE A 68 -17.41 -4.12 10.26
N ALA A 69 -17.83 -4.61 9.08
CA ALA A 69 -18.58 -3.82 8.10
C ALA A 69 -19.97 -3.37 8.59
N ASP A 70 -20.51 -3.97 9.65
CA ASP A 70 -21.75 -3.52 10.32
C ASP A 70 -21.52 -2.40 11.36
N GLY A 71 -20.28 -1.92 11.47
CA GLY A 71 -19.87 -0.85 12.38
C GLY A 71 -19.46 -1.33 13.78
N THR A 72 -19.49 -2.63 14.05
CA THR A 72 -19.11 -3.18 15.36
C THR A 72 -17.60 -3.13 15.54
N LEU A 73 -17.16 -2.44 16.60
CA LEU A 73 -15.76 -2.38 17.00
C LEU A 73 -15.45 -3.55 17.92
N ILE A 74 -14.34 -4.23 17.65
CA ILE A 74 -13.73 -5.25 18.51
C ILE A 74 -12.38 -4.73 18.99
N ASP A 75 -12.15 -4.81 20.30
CA ASP A 75 -10.88 -4.45 20.91
C ASP A 75 -10.58 -5.38 22.10
N SER A 76 -9.63 -6.30 21.89
CA SER A 76 -9.25 -7.30 22.90
C SER A 76 -8.55 -6.71 24.12
N ASP A 77 -7.99 -5.51 24.00
CA ASP A 77 -7.26 -4.85 25.09
C ASP A 77 -8.20 -4.06 26.00
N VAL A 78 -9.44 -3.82 25.55
CA VAL A 78 -10.42 -2.95 26.23
C VAL A 78 -11.64 -3.73 26.72
N SER A 79 -12.31 -4.48 25.85
CA SER A 79 -13.63 -5.05 26.16
C SER A 79 -13.86 -6.47 25.67
N ASP A 80 -13.14 -6.94 24.67
CA ASP A 80 -13.45 -8.23 24.05
C ASP A 80 -12.49 -9.33 24.50
N VAL A 81 -13.02 -10.56 24.57
CA VAL A 81 -12.20 -11.73 24.87
C VAL A 81 -11.67 -12.30 23.55
N LEU A 82 -10.40 -12.68 23.53
CA LEU A 82 -9.79 -13.32 22.37
C LEU A 82 -10.53 -14.62 22.01
N PRO A 83 -10.75 -14.91 20.71
CA PRO A 83 -11.40 -16.14 20.29
C PRO A 83 -10.57 -17.37 20.69
N LEU A 84 -11.24 -18.51 20.84
CA LEU A 84 -10.59 -19.79 21.09
C LEU A 84 -9.63 -20.15 19.95
N ALA A 85 -8.53 -20.81 20.31
CA ALA A 85 -7.56 -21.29 19.33
C ALA A 85 -8.19 -22.31 18.38
N CYS A 86 -7.82 -22.25 17.11
CA CYS A 86 -8.29 -23.17 16.07
C CYS A 86 -7.22 -24.24 15.78
N ASP A 87 -7.63 -25.49 15.60
CA ASP A 87 -6.73 -26.57 15.20
C ASP A 87 -6.58 -26.57 13.66
N LEU A 88 -5.34 -26.44 13.19
CA LEU A 88 -5.00 -26.40 11.78
C LEU A 88 -4.73 -27.79 11.19
N ARG A 89 -4.71 -28.85 12.01
CA ARG A 89 -4.46 -30.23 11.55
C ARG A 89 -5.58 -30.78 10.69
N ALA A 90 -6.80 -30.26 10.86
CA ALA A 90 -7.95 -30.64 10.05
C ALA A 90 -7.93 -30.03 8.64
N LEU A 91 -7.07 -29.04 8.37
CA LEU A 91 -6.96 -28.40 7.07
C LEU A 91 -6.18 -29.29 6.08
N THR A 92 -6.87 -29.71 5.04
CA THR A 92 -6.31 -30.53 3.94
C THR A 92 -5.63 -29.69 2.85
N ASN A 93 -6.02 -28.42 2.71
CA ASN A 93 -5.46 -27.52 1.71
C ASN A 93 -4.09 -26.99 2.13
N ASP A 94 -3.25 -26.62 1.15
CA ASP A 94 -1.93 -26.01 1.39
C ASP A 94 -2.01 -24.50 1.69
N SER A 95 -3.19 -23.91 1.53
CA SER A 95 -3.47 -22.52 1.93
C SER A 95 -4.87 -22.38 2.51
N ALA A 96 -5.02 -21.45 3.46
CA ALA A 96 -6.31 -21.14 4.07
C ALA A 96 -6.40 -19.65 4.45
N ILE A 97 -7.52 -19.00 4.11
CA ILE A 97 -7.80 -17.64 4.58
C ILE A 97 -8.52 -17.73 5.92
N VAL A 98 -7.92 -17.13 6.93
CA VAL A 98 -8.45 -17.01 8.29
C VAL A 98 -9.38 -15.80 8.37
N LEU A 99 -10.53 -16.00 8.98
CA LEU A 99 -11.54 -14.98 9.24
C LEU A 99 -11.72 -14.81 10.76
N LEU A 100 -11.86 -13.57 11.22
CA LEU A 100 -12.59 -13.32 12.46
C LEU A 100 -14.07 -13.32 12.13
N ALA A 101 -14.85 -14.09 12.87
CA ALA A 101 -16.28 -14.21 12.67
C ALA A 101 -17.05 -13.81 13.93
N LEU A 102 -18.08 -12.99 13.73
CA LEU A 102 -19.03 -12.57 14.75
C LEU A 102 -20.44 -12.93 14.29
N PRO A 103 -21.26 -13.63 15.10
CA PRO A 103 -22.60 -13.99 14.68
C PRO A 103 -23.46 -12.75 14.36
N LEU A 104 -24.35 -12.87 13.38
CA LEU A 104 -25.23 -11.78 12.98
C LEU A 104 -26.19 -11.39 14.10
N ALA A 105 -26.48 -10.10 14.22
CA ALA A 105 -27.49 -9.61 15.15
C ALA A 105 -28.91 -9.89 14.62
N HIS A 106 -29.77 -10.45 15.47
CA HIS A 106 -31.18 -10.70 15.19
C HIS A 106 -32.06 -9.66 15.90
N GLY A 107 -32.83 -8.87 15.14
CA GLY A 107 -33.70 -7.83 15.72
C GLY A 107 -35.00 -8.33 16.31
N ASN A 108 -35.34 -9.61 16.14
CA ASN A 108 -36.42 -10.25 16.90
C ASN A 108 -35.96 -10.64 18.31
N GLY A 109 -34.72 -10.31 18.69
CA GLY A 109 -34.13 -10.66 19.97
C GLY A 109 -33.46 -12.04 19.97
N GLY A 110 -33.14 -12.52 21.18
CA GLY A 110 -32.42 -13.77 21.37
C GLY A 110 -31.01 -13.72 20.80
N ASN A 111 -30.23 -12.68 21.17
CA ASN A 111 -28.84 -12.49 20.75
C ASN A 111 -27.81 -12.89 21.83
N LEU A 112 -28.26 -13.22 23.04
CA LEU A 112 -27.42 -13.55 24.18
C LEU A 112 -27.43 -15.06 24.42
N GLY A 113 -26.27 -15.70 24.35
CA GLY A 113 -26.08 -17.10 24.74
C GLY A 113 -25.74 -17.24 26.22
N GLN A 114 -26.41 -18.17 26.90
CA GLN A 114 -26.23 -18.47 28.33
C GLN A 114 -25.72 -19.91 28.59
N GLY A 115 -24.90 -20.45 27.68
CA GLY A 115 -24.16 -21.71 27.90
C GLY A 115 -24.80 -22.99 27.36
N GLU A 116 -26.09 -23.00 27.01
CA GLU A 116 -26.69 -24.11 26.26
C GLU A 116 -26.30 -24.08 24.77
N GLN A 117 -26.17 -25.25 24.15
CA GLN A 117 -26.00 -25.35 22.69
C GLN A 117 -27.28 -24.87 22.01
N THR A 118 -27.22 -23.67 21.44
CA THR A 118 -28.30 -23.13 20.61
C THR A 118 -28.14 -23.64 19.16
N GLU A 119 -29.27 -23.91 18.50
CA GLU A 119 -29.29 -24.35 17.08
C GLU A 119 -28.57 -23.37 16.13
N ARG A 120 -28.50 -22.09 16.53
CA ARG A 120 -27.82 -21.02 15.80
C ARG A 120 -26.77 -20.33 16.68
N PRO A 121 -25.70 -19.77 16.09
CA PRO A 121 -24.73 -18.98 16.85
C PRO A 121 -25.36 -17.66 17.30
N LEU A 122 -25.05 -17.24 18.53
CA LEU A 122 -25.57 -16.01 19.13
C LEU A 122 -24.46 -14.97 19.29
N ARG A 123 -24.78 -13.72 18.97
CA ARG A 123 -23.80 -12.63 18.87
C ARG A 123 -23.08 -12.32 20.17
N TYR A 124 -23.77 -12.44 21.30
CA TYR A 124 -23.27 -12.06 22.62
C TYR A 124 -23.25 -13.26 23.58
N ARG A 125 -22.37 -13.17 24.58
CA ARG A 125 -22.30 -14.09 25.72
C ARG A 125 -22.25 -13.28 27.00
N GLN A 126 -22.77 -13.89 28.06
CA GLN A 126 -22.71 -13.33 29.40
C GLN A 126 -21.46 -13.83 30.13
N GLU A 127 -20.77 -12.91 30.79
CA GLU A 127 -19.69 -13.21 31.74
C GLU A 127 -19.96 -12.41 33.02
N TRP A 128 -19.64 -12.94 34.19
CA TRP A 128 -19.74 -12.20 35.45
C TRP A 128 -18.37 -11.62 35.81
N GLN A 129 -18.32 -10.31 36.01
CA GLN A 129 -17.10 -9.63 36.44
C GLN A 129 -17.38 -8.69 37.59
N LYS A 130 -16.41 -8.59 38.50
CA LYS A 130 -16.43 -7.63 39.60
C LYS A 130 -16.00 -6.27 39.08
N VAL A 131 -16.94 -5.34 38.96
CA VAL A 131 -16.74 -4.00 38.41
C VAL A 131 -16.62 -2.99 39.54
N GLN A 132 -15.53 -2.22 39.50
CA GLN A 132 -15.26 -1.15 40.44
C GLN A 132 -16.10 0.09 40.11
N ASP A 133 -16.70 0.72 41.11
CA ASP A 133 -17.27 2.06 40.96
C ASP A 133 -16.13 3.07 40.73
N ILE A 134 -16.20 3.79 39.63
CA ILE A 134 -15.19 4.78 39.23
C ILE A 134 -15.22 6.06 40.10
N TYR A 135 -16.31 6.32 40.82
CA TYR A 135 -16.45 7.48 41.70
C TYR A 135 -16.32 7.11 43.19
N GLY A 136 -16.32 5.82 43.51
CA GLY A 136 -16.32 5.28 44.87
C GLY A 136 -15.24 4.23 45.11
N SER A 137 -15.25 3.63 46.31
CA SER A 137 -14.36 2.51 46.67
C SER A 137 -15.01 1.14 46.49
N ASP A 138 -16.32 1.10 46.23
CA ASP A 138 -17.09 -0.12 46.18
C ASP A 138 -17.00 -0.82 44.83
N SER A 139 -17.34 -2.10 44.81
CA SER A 139 -17.33 -2.91 43.60
C SER A 139 -18.49 -3.90 43.64
N GLU A 140 -19.10 -4.16 42.50
CA GLU A 140 -20.24 -5.06 42.37
C GLU A 140 -19.99 -6.13 41.32
N ASP A 141 -20.53 -7.33 41.54
CA ASP A 141 -20.54 -8.38 40.52
C ASP A 141 -21.59 -8.04 39.46
N MET A 142 -21.14 -7.72 38.26
CA MET A 142 -21.96 -7.31 37.13
C MET A 142 -21.87 -8.33 36.00
N ALA A 143 -23.02 -8.66 35.40
CA ALA A 143 -23.08 -9.40 34.16
C ALA A 143 -22.62 -8.49 33.00
N VAL A 144 -21.44 -8.76 32.44
CA VAL A 144 -20.89 -8.05 31.29
C VAL A 144 -21.22 -8.78 30.00
N GLU A 145 -21.50 -8.00 28.95
CA GLU A 145 -21.71 -8.49 27.59
C GLU A 145 -20.36 -8.69 26.90
N ARG A 146 -20.16 -9.86 26.30
CA ARG A 146 -18.99 -10.16 25.45
C ARG A 146 -19.42 -10.55 24.05
N HIS A 147 -18.70 -10.11 23.03
CA HIS A 147 -18.89 -10.60 21.67
C HIS A 147 -18.48 -12.08 21.56
N ALA A 148 -19.31 -12.90 20.93
CA ALA A 148 -19.06 -14.32 20.72
C ALA A 148 -18.13 -14.57 19.51
N LEU A 149 -16.91 -14.04 19.59
CA LEU A 149 -15.92 -14.11 18.53
C LEU A 149 -15.42 -15.55 18.30
N SER A 150 -15.18 -15.89 17.03
CA SER A 150 -14.57 -17.17 16.64
C SER A 150 -13.61 -16.98 15.47
N LEU A 151 -12.55 -17.80 15.43
CA LEU A 151 -11.71 -17.94 14.25
C LEU A 151 -12.35 -18.99 13.33
N ARG A 152 -12.51 -18.63 12.05
CA ARG A 152 -13.10 -19.47 11.01
C ARG A 152 -12.25 -19.41 9.75
N PHE A 153 -12.55 -20.25 8.78
CA PHE A 153 -11.92 -20.21 7.47
C PHE A 153 -12.89 -19.78 6.37
N ALA A 154 -12.36 -19.21 5.30
CA ALA A 154 -13.18 -18.76 4.17
C ALA A 154 -13.96 -19.88 3.47
N HIS A 155 -13.51 -21.13 3.57
CA HIS A 155 -14.21 -22.29 3.02
C HIS A 155 -15.30 -22.86 3.95
N ASP A 156 -15.39 -22.39 5.19
CA ASP A 156 -16.45 -22.79 6.12
C ASP A 156 -17.80 -22.19 5.69
N ASN A 157 -18.91 -22.79 6.16
CA ASN A 157 -20.21 -22.11 6.08
C ASN A 157 -20.23 -20.91 7.06
N ASN A 158 -20.24 -19.71 6.50
CA ASN A 158 -20.16 -18.44 7.24
C ASN A 158 -21.43 -17.58 7.11
N GLN A 159 -22.55 -18.14 6.62
CA GLN A 159 -23.78 -17.39 6.33
C GLN A 159 -24.40 -16.68 7.54
N ASP A 160 -24.27 -17.26 8.74
CA ASP A 160 -24.80 -16.69 9.99
C ASP A 160 -23.83 -15.72 10.69
N TYR A 161 -22.75 -15.33 10.01
CA TYR A 161 -21.69 -14.49 10.59
C TYR A 161 -21.43 -13.26 9.72
N ILE A 162 -21.12 -12.14 10.37
CA ILE A 162 -20.30 -11.12 9.76
C ILE A 162 -18.83 -11.50 9.95
N THR A 163 -18.03 -11.35 8.89
CA THR A 163 -16.64 -11.81 8.88
C THR A 163 -15.70 -10.70 8.44
N CYS A 164 -14.46 -10.76 8.93
CA CYS A 164 -13.36 -9.93 8.48
C CYS A 164 -12.15 -10.85 8.23
N PRO A 165 -11.61 -10.89 6.99
CA PRO A 165 -10.39 -11.64 6.72
C PRO A 165 -9.22 -11.08 7.52
N LEU A 166 -8.49 -11.94 8.23
CA LEU A 166 -7.35 -11.55 9.07
C LEU A 166 -6.01 -11.81 8.40
N ALA A 167 -5.83 -13.00 7.84
CA ALA A 167 -4.57 -13.44 7.27
C ALA A 167 -4.80 -14.62 6.31
N ARG A 168 -3.81 -14.88 5.45
CA ARG A 168 -3.70 -16.13 4.70
C ARG A 168 -2.59 -16.95 5.32
N LEU A 169 -2.89 -18.22 5.61
CA LEU A 169 -1.91 -19.21 6.04
C LEU A 169 -1.49 -20.03 4.83
N VAL A 170 -0.20 -20.38 4.78
CA VAL A 170 0.40 -21.25 3.77
C VAL A 170 1.33 -22.25 4.44
N ARG A 171 1.52 -23.41 3.81
CA ARG A 171 2.55 -24.36 4.24
C ARG A 171 3.91 -23.93 3.71
N ASP A 172 4.91 -23.95 4.58
CA ASP A 172 6.30 -23.75 4.18
C ASP A 172 6.87 -25.02 3.51
N VAL A 173 8.13 -24.94 3.07
CA VAL A 173 8.85 -26.07 2.46
C VAL A 173 9.04 -27.27 3.39
N GLN A 174 8.89 -27.09 4.70
CA GLN A 174 8.96 -28.14 5.72
C GLN A 174 7.57 -28.71 6.07
N GLY A 175 6.50 -28.16 5.48
CA GLY A 175 5.11 -28.54 5.70
C GLY A 175 4.45 -27.86 6.91
N ASN A 176 5.15 -26.96 7.60
CA ASN A 176 4.63 -26.21 8.75
C ASN A 176 3.76 -25.04 8.30
N TRP A 177 2.77 -24.68 9.11
CA TRP A 177 1.94 -23.51 8.85
C TRP A 177 2.68 -22.22 9.15
N THR A 178 2.64 -21.28 8.21
CA THR A 178 3.19 -19.93 8.34
C THR A 178 2.20 -18.89 7.81
N GLN A 179 2.34 -17.64 8.23
CA GLN A 179 1.57 -16.54 7.68
C GLN A 179 2.15 -16.12 6.34
N ASP A 180 1.29 -15.92 5.34
CA ASP A 180 1.68 -15.39 4.05
C ASP A 180 1.82 -13.87 4.12
N GLU A 181 3.06 -13.40 4.19
CA GLU A 181 3.43 -11.97 4.25
C GLU A 181 3.05 -11.17 2.97
N SER A 182 2.68 -11.85 1.87
CA SER A 182 2.18 -11.20 0.66
C SER A 182 0.68 -10.91 0.69
N TYR A 183 -0.06 -11.55 1.60
CA TYR A 183 -1.50 -11.38 1.72
C TYR A 183 -1.82 -10.15 2.55
N ILE A 184 -2.46 -9.17 1.90
CA ILE A 184 -2.95 -7.95 2.53
C ILE A 184 -4.46 -8.10 2.77
N PRO A 185 -4.93 -8.15 4.03
CA PRO A 185 -6.35 -8.16 4.39
C PRO A 185 -6.97 -6.76 4.27
N PRO A 186 -8.30 -6.60 4.42
CA PRO A 186 -8.93 -5.28 4.57
C PRO A 186 -8.40 -4.56 5.82
N LEU A 187 -7.84 -3.36 5.64
CA LEU A 187 -7.18 -2.61 6.71
C LEU A 187 -7.97 -1.35 7.07
N LEU A 188 -8.19 -1.13 8.35
CA LEU A 188 -8.67 0.15 8.90
C LEU A 188 -7.51 1.11 9.16
N ALA A 189 -6.32 0.57 9.48
CA ALA A 189 -5.09 1.33 9.68
C ALA A 189 -3.96 0.81 8.78
N PHE A 190 -3.26 1.70 8.06
CA PHE A 190 -2.24 1.32 7.08
C PHE A 190 -1.05 0.59 7.72
N ASN A 191 -0.71 0.94 8.96
CA ASN A 191 0.31 0.25 9.77
C ASN A 191 -0.10 -1.13 10.30
N ALA A 192 -1.34 -1.58 10.08
CA ALA A 192 -1.74 -2.95 10.45
C ALA A 192 -1.08 -4.03 9.56
N HIS A 193 -0.38 -3.62 8.49
CA HIS A 193 0.40 -4.49 7.63
C HIS A 193 1.81 -3.94 7.41
N ASP A 194 2.81 -4.49 8.11
CA ASP A 194 4.20 -4.01 8.08
C ASP A 194 4.79 -3.96 6.67
N GLY A 195 4.49 -4.95 5.83
CA GLY A 195 4.96 -5.00 4.45
C GLY A 195 4.49 -3.82 3.59
N LEU A 196 3.35 -3.18 3.90
CA LEU A 196 2.89 -1.99 3.17
C LEU A 196 3.66 -0.74 3.60
N VAL A 197 3.93 -0.61 4.89
CA VAL A 197 4.75 0.47 5.44
C VAL A 197 6.17 0.41 4.86
N GLN A 198 6.77 -0.78 4.81
CA GLN A 198 8.09 -0.99 4.20
C GLN A 198 8.13 -0.67 2.71
N ARG A 199 7.06 -1.03 1.96
CA ARG A 199 6.94 -0.67 0.54
C ARG A 199 6.80 0.85 0.35
N LEU A 200 6.04 1.53 1.20
CA LEU A 200 5.94 2.99 1.15
C LEU A 200 7.28 3.67 1.47
N ASP A 201 8.02 3.17 2.45
CA ASP A 201 9.36 3.67 2.79
C ASP A 201 10.35 3.48 1.63
N THR A 202 10.35 2.29 1.01
CA THR A 202 11.16 1.99 -0.17
C THR A 202 10.83 2.93 -1.34
N LEU A 203 9.54 3.13 -1.62
CA LEU A 203 9.09 4.05 -2.67
C LEU A 203 9.54 5.49 -2.38
N LEU A 204 9.44 5.93 -1.12
CA LEU A 204 9.84 7.28 -0.73
C LEU A 204 11.36 7.48 -0.86
N LEU A 205 12.16 6.45 -0.56
CA LEU A 205 13.60 6.46 -0.80
C LEU A 205 13.92 6.64 -2.29
N GLN A 206 13.26 5.88 -3.17
CA GLN A 206 13.40 6.01 -4.62
C GLN A 206 12.99 7.41 -5.11
N LEU A 207 11.85 7.91 -4.60
CA LEU A 207 11.33 9.24 -4.92
C LEU A 207 12.32 10.34 -4.53
N ARG A 208 12.87 10.28 -3.31
CA ARG A 208 13.86 11.25 -2.80
C ARG A 208 15.14 11.23 -3.63
N ALA A 209 15.66 10.05 -3.95
CA ALA A 209 16.84 9.90 -4.80
C ALA A 209 16.59 10.49 -6.19
N LYS A 210 15.41 10.23 -6.78
CA LYS A 210 15.01 10.80 -8.07
C LYS A 210 14.89 12.33 -8.00
N CYS A 211 14.27 12.87 -6.96
CA CYS A 211 14.17 14.32 -6.73
C CYS A 211 15.54 14.97 -6.66
N GLN A 212 16.45 14.43 -5.85
CA GLN A 212 17.81 14.97 -5.69
C GLN A 212 18.56 14.99 -7.03
N ARG A 213 18.46 13.91 -7.82
CA ARG A 213 19.08 13.83 -9.14
C ARG A 213 18.50 14.88 -10.10
N LEU A 214 17.18 15.04 -10.14
CA LEU A 214 16.51 16.02 -11.01
C LEU A 214 16.80 17.47 -10.57
N MET A 215 16.90 17.73 -9.26
CA MET A 215 17.31 19.02 -8.73
C MET A 215 18.74 19.37 -9.12
N ALA A 216 19.68 18.41 -9.07
CA ALA A 216 21.06 18.62 -9.52
C ALA A 216 21.16 18.90 -11.03
N MET A 217 20.18 18.45 -11.84
CA MET A 217 20.13 18.76 -13.27
C MET A 217 19.62 20.17 -13.56
N ARG A 218 19.03 20.86 -12.58
CA ARG A 218 18.56 22.24 -12.73
C ARG A 218 19.78 23.14 -12.96
N ARG A 219 19.80 23.89 -14.06
CA ARG A 219 20.86 24.86 -14.34
C ARG A 219 20.92 25.86 -13.19
N GLU A 220 22.10 26.07 -12.60
CA GLU A 220 22.38 27.20 -11.69
C GLU A 220 22.44 28.50 -12.52
N SER A 221 21.34 28.89 -13.16
CA SER A 221 21.22 30.22 -13.76
C SER A 221 20.56 31.14 -12.75
N ASN A 222 21.38 31.95 -12.08
CA ASN A 222 21.05 33.01 -11.14
C ASN A 222 20.24 32.62 -9.89
N GLN A 223 20.87 32.82 -8.73
CA GLN A 223 20.47 32.43 -7.37
C GLN A 223 19.16 33.06 -6.83
N ARG A 224 18.18 33.46 -7.65
CA ARG A 224 16.93 34.07 -7.17
C ARG A 224 15.63 33.56 -7.79
N MET A 225 15.61 33.03 -9.03
CA MET A 225 14.40 32.43 -9.63
C MET A 225 14.74 31.24 -10.51
N ALA A 226 13.83 30.26 -10.57
CA ALA A 226 13.94 29.11 -11.46
C ALA A 226 13.65 29.55 -12.90
N ASP A 227 14.67 29.91 -13.68
CA ASP A 227 14.48 30.13 -15.11
C ASP A 227 14.32 28.77 -15.81
N PHE A 228 13.06 28.31 -15.95
CA PHE A 228 12.74 27.15 -16.77
C PHE A 228 12.56 27.61 -18.21
N ALA A 229 13.47 27.21 -19.10
CA ALA A 229 13.26 27.38 -20.54
C ALA A 229 12.12 26.47 -21.02
N VAL A 230 11.54 26.75 -22.19
CA VAL A 230 10.51 25.90 -22.81
C VAL A 230 10.99 24.45 -23.01
N ALA A 231 12.31 24.26 -23.19
CA ALA A 231 12.93 22.94 -23.28
C ALA A 231 12.92 22.13 -21.96
N ASP A 232 12.76 22.77 -20.81
CA ASP A 232 12.78 22.15 -19.48
C ASP A 232 11.37 21.89 -18.90
N VAL A 233 10.29 22.07 -19.69
CA VAL A 233 8.91 21.91 -19.22
C VAL A 233 8.66 20.51 -18.64
N SER A 234 9.20 19.45 -19.25
CA SER A 234 9.08 18.09 -18.72
C SER A 234 9.78 17.92 -17.37
N LEU A 235 10.96 18.52 -17.20
CA LEU A 235 11.70 18.50 -15.93
C LEU A 235 10.93 19.27 -14.85
N PHE A 236 10.37 20.42 -15.19
CA PHE A 236 9.54 21.22 -14.29
C PHE A 236 8.34 20.43 -13.78
N TRP A 237 7.54 19.83 -14.67
CA TRP A 237 6.35 19.08 -14.29
C TRP A 237 6.68 17.82 -13.48
N LEU A 238 7.78 17.14 -13.81
CA LEU A 238 8.25 16.00 -13.04
C LEU A 238 8.67 16.42 -11.63
N LEU A 239 9.48 17.47 -11.49
CA LEU A 239 9.85 18.01 -10.18
C LEU A 239 8.63 18.48 -9.39
N ASN A 240 7.66 19.14 -10.03
CA ASN A 240 6.43 19.57 -9.39
C ASN A 240 5.65 18.36 -8.82
N ALA A 241 5.48 17.30 -9.61
CA ALA A 241 4.79 16.09 -9.17
C ALA A 241 5.50 15.45 -7.96
N LEU A 242 6.82 15.27 -8.03
CA LEU A 242 7.56 14.60 -6.97
C LEU A 242 7.67 15.44 -5.69
N ASN A 243 8.01 16.73 -5.80
CA ASN A 243 8.12 17.62 -4.64
C ASN A 243 6.78 17.85 -3.93
N SER A 244 5.66 17.80 -4.67
CA SER A 244 4.33 17.91 -4.07
C SER A 244 3.92 16.63 -3.33
N ALA A 245 4.34 15.46 -3.83
CA ALA A 245 3.99 14.17 -3.24
C ALA A 245 4.87 13.82 -2.03
N GLU A 246 6.18 14.13 -2.06
CA GLU A 246 7.15 13.76 -1.03
C GLU A 246 6.72 14.10 0.41
N PRO A 247 6.34 15.34 0.75
CA PRO A 247 6.01 15.69 2.13
C PRO A 247 4.74 15.00 2.62
N VAL A 248 3.75 14.79 1.73
CA VAL A 248 2.49 14.11 2.06
C VAL A 248 2.73 12.62 2.31
N LEU A 249 3.50 11.96 1.44
CA LEU A 249 3.86 10.55 1.62
C LEU A 249 4.77 10.33 2.84
N SER A 250 5.67 11.28 3.13
CA SER A 250 6.50 11.24 4.33
C SER A 250 5.67 11.38 5.61
N ASP A 251 4.58 12.16 5.59
CA ASP A 251 3.68 12.28 6.74
C ASP A 251 2.98 10.95 7.05
N PHE A 252 2.54 10.22 6.01
CA PHE A 252 1.97 8.88 6.19
C PHE A 252 2.94 7.87 6.80
N LEU A 253 4.26 7.98 6.57
CA LEU A 253 5.23 7.13 7.27
C LEU A 253 5.44 7.53 8.73
N ARG A 254 5.34 8.83 9.04
CA ARG A 254 5.46 9.35 10.40
C ARG A 254 4.23 9.00 11.25
N TYR A 255 3.05 9.03 10.65
CA TYR A 255 1.77 8.74 11.28
C TYR A 255 0.99 7.69 10.47
N PRO A 256 1.43 6.42 10.46
CA PRO A 256 0.89 5.40 9.55
C PRO A 256 -0.44 4.79 10.03
N ALA A 257 -0.96 5.23 11.17
CA ALA A 257 -2.27 4.83 11.70
C ALA A 257 -3.42 5.57 11.00
N VAL A 258 -3.42 5.56 9.66
CA VAL A 258 -4.43 6.19 8.80
C VAL A 258 -5.15 5.15 7.94
N HIS A 259 -6.34 5.47 7.47
CA HIS A 259 -7.05 4.57 6.57
C HIS A 259 -6.33 4.43 5.21
N PRO A 260 -6.13 3.21 4.68
CA PRO A 260 -5.36 2.98 3.45
C PRO A 260 -5.90 3.71 2.21
N GLU A 261 -7.20 4.00 2.17
CA GLU A 261 -7.79 4.76 1.07
C GLU A 261 -7.15 6.15 0.92
N LEU A 262 -6.75 6.80 2.02
CA LEU A 262 -6.06 8.09 1.98
C LEU A 262 -4.69 7.96 1.32
N VAL A 263 -3.94 6.92 1.66
CA VAL A 263 -2.64 6.63 1.05
C VAL A 263 -2.81 6.30 -0.43
N TRP A 264 -3.78 5.44 -0.78
CA TRP A 264 -4.06 5.09 -2.18
C TRP A 264 -4.41 6.32 -3.03
N ARG A 265 -5.20 7.27 -2.51
CA ARG A 265 -5.55 8.50 -3.25
C ARG A 265 -4.32 9.29 -3.67
N GLU A 266 -3.33 9.44 -2.78
CA GLU A 266 -2.12 10.20 -3.07
C GLU A 266 -1.12 9.41 -3.92
N LEU A 267 -1.03 8.08 -3.76
CA LEU A 267 -0.27 7.21 -4.67
C LEU A 267 -0.85 7.22 -6.09
N ALA A 268 -2.18 7.15 -6.23
CA ALA A 268 -2.87 7.21 -7.52
C ALA A 268 -2.70 8.59 -8.19
N ARG A 269 -2.74 9.68 -7.40
CA ARG A 269 -2.44 11.04 -7.90
C ARG A 269 -1.02 11.12 -8.44
N LEU A 270 -0.04 10.60 -7.70
CA LEU A 270 1.35 10.58 -8.13
C LEU A 270 1.53 9.74 -9.40
N ALA A 271 0.94 8.53 -9.44
CA ALA A 271 1.00 7.66 -10.62
C ALA A 271 0.40 8.35 -11.85
N GLY A 272 -0.77 8.97 -11.72
CA GLY A 272 -1.41 9.73 -12.79
C GLY A 272 -0.54 10.88 -13.31
N ALA A 273 0.16 11.61 -12.42
CA ALA A 273 1.09 12.65 -12.82
C ALA A 273 2.31 12.09 -13.57
N LEU A 274 2.89 10.97 -13.11
CA LEU A 274 4.05 10.35 -13.75
C LEU A 274 3.73 9.68 -15.09
N LEU A 275 2.50 9.17 -15.25
CA LEU A 275 2.03 8.57 -16.50
C LEU A 275 2.02 9.55 -17.67
N THR A 276 2.00 10.87 -17.42
CA THR A 276 2.14 11.89 -18.47
C THR A 276 3.47 11.79 -19.24
N PHE A 277 4.48 11.16 -18.66
CA PHE A 277 5.80 10.94 -19.25
C PHE A 277 6.02 9.49 -19.74
N SER A 278 5.02 8.61 -19.58
CA SER A 278 5.12 7.22 -20.00
C SER A 278 4.62 7.03 -21.43
N LEU A 279 5.36 6.25 -22.21
CA LEU A 279 4.92 5.75 -23.52
C LEU A 279 4.44 4.30 -23.47
N GLU A 280 4.81 3.57 -22.41
CA GLU A 280 4.54 2.14 -22.26
C GLU A 280 3.22 1.87 -21.51
N HIS A 281 2.85 2.78 -20.61
CA HIS A 281 1.66 2.65 -19.77
C HIS A 281 0.66 3.77 -20.03
N ASN A 282 -0.61 3.49 -19.76
CA ASN A 282 -1.70 4.45 -19.85
C ASN A 282 -2.40 4.62 -18.49
N VAL A 283 -3.36 5.54 -18.41
CA VAL A 283 -4.10 5.85 -17.16
C VAL A 283 -4.83 4.63 -16.58
N SER A 284 -5.25 3.67 -17.41
CA SER A 284 -5.92 2.46 -16.93
C SER A 284 -4.99 1.48 -16.19
N ALA A 285 -3.68 1.70 -16.22
CA ALA A 285 -2.71 0.94 -15.43
C ALA A 285 -2.84 1.22 -13.92
N VAL A 286 -3.45 2.34 -13.51
CA VAL A 286 -3.67 2.66 -12.08
C VAL A 286 -4.80 1.78 -11.53
N PRO A 287 -4.52 0.85 -10.59
CA PRO A 287 -5.54 -0.07 -10.06
C PRO A 287 -6.62 0.70 -9.28
N PRO A 288 -7.92 0.41 -9.50
CA PRO A 288 -8.99 0.97 -8.68
C PRO A 288 -8.91 0.45 -7.25
N TYR A 289 -9.30 1.27 -6.28
CA TYR A 289 -9.33 0.85 -4.88
C TYR A 289 -10.44 -0.18 -4.62
N VAL A 290 -10.06 -1.38 -4.19
CA VAL A 290 -10.95 -2.46 -3.75
C VAL A 290 -10.57 -2.82 -2.31
N HIS A 291 -11.41 -2.41 -1.36
CA HIS A 291 -11.08 -2.51 0.06
C HIS A 291 -11.11 -3.95 0.59
N GLU A 292 -11.96 -4.79 0.02
CA GLU A 292 -12.10 -6.22 0.33
C GLU A 292 -10.87 -7.02 -0.12
N SER A 293 -10.05 -6.49 -1.03
CA SER A 293 -8.89 -7.18 -1.57
C SER A 293 -7.72 -6.23 -1.86
N PRO A 294 -7.11 -5.61 -0.83
CA PRO A 294 -6.02 -4.66 -1.04
C PRO A 294 -4.77 -5.27 -1.70
N SER A 295 -4.66 -6.61 -1.64
CA SER A 295 -3.64 -7.41 -2.35
C SER A 295 -3.65 -7.21 -3.88
N THR A 296 -4.79 -6.86 -4.48
CA THR A 296 -4.89 -6.57 -5.92
C THR A 296 -4.69 -5.10 -6.25
N VAL A 297 -4.53 -4.25 -5.24
CA VAL A 297 -4.50 -2.79 -5.36
C VAL A 297 -3.09 -2.26 -5.12
N PHE A 298 -2.56 -2.46 -3.92
CA PHE A 298 -1.30 -1.82 -3.50
C PHE A 298 -0.07 -2.43 -4.19
N PRO A 299 0.14 -3.76 -4.21
CA PRO A 299 1.31 -4.34 -4.87
C PRO A 299 1.50 -3.89 -6.33
N PRO A 300 0.49 -3.98 -7.22
CA PRO A 300 0.65 -3.50 -8.59
C PRO A 300 0.84 -1.98 -8.68
N LEU A 301 0.20 -1.20 -7.82
CA LEU A 301 0.39 0.26 -7.80
C LEU A 301 1.82 0.66 -7.39
N PHE A 302 2.40 -0.01 -6.38
CA PHE A 302 3.79 0.21 -5.97
C PHE A 302 4.77 -0.18 -7.07
N SER A 303 4.56 -1.32 -7.74
CA SER A 303 5.39 -1.72 -8.89
C SER A 303 5.33 -0.69 -10.00
N LEU A 304 4.13 -0.28 -10.42
CA LEU A 304 3.93 0.75 -11.45
C LEU A 304 4.65 2.06 -11.09
N LEU A 305 4.51 2.54 -9.85
CA LEU A 305 5.19 3.75 -9.40
C LEU A 305 6.72 3.61 -9.43
N SER A 306 7.24 2.44 -9.05
CA SER A 306 8.68 2.18 -9.10
C SER A 306 9.21 2.21 -10.54
N GLU A 307 8.51 1.53 -11.46
CA GLU A 307 8.83 1.54 -12.89
C GLU A 307 8.78 2.96 -13.48
N LEU A 308 7.75 3.73 -13.16
CA LEU A 308 7.62 5.13 -13.62
C LEU A 308 8.71 6.04 -13.04
N LEU A 309 9.11 5.85 -11.78
CA LEU A 309 10.21 6.61 -11.18
C LEU A 309 11.56 6.27 -11.83
N GLU A 310 11.76 5.05 -12.30
CA GLU A 310 12.98 4.66 -13.03
C GLU A 310 12.98 5.26 -14.45
N ALA A 311 11.93 5.02 -15.23
CA ALA A 311 11.83 5.37 -16.64
C ALA A 311 11.75 6.88 -16.92
N SER A 312 11.22 7.68 -15.99
CA SER A 312 10.87 9.10 -16.19
C SER A 312 12.04 10.09 -16.30
N LEU A 313 13.23 9.70 -16.74
CA LEU A 313 14.29 10.68 -17.03
C LEU A 313 14.08 11.30 -18.43
N PRO A 314 13.94 12.63 -18.54
CA PRO A 314 14.19 13.30 -19.81
C PRO A 314 15.66 13.06 -20.18
N SER A 315 15.93 12.24 -21.20
CA SER A 315 17.31 12.03 -21.66
C SER A 315 17.84 13.30 -22.31
N ARG A 316 18.91 13.85 -21.75
CA ARG A 316 19.75 14.88 -22.39
C ARG A 316 20.72 14.28 -23.41
N VAL A 317 20.80 12.96 -23.48
CA VAL A 317 21.66 12.23 -24.40
C VAL A 317 20.81 11.73 -25.56
N ILE A 318 21.23 12.05 -26.77
CA ILE A 318 20.65 11.53 -27.99
C ILE A 318 21.60 10.45 -28.48
N ALA A 319 21.12 9.21 -28.50
CA ALA A 319 21.88 8.14 -29.14
C ALA A 319 21.89 8.39 -30.64
N LEU A 320 23.09 8.41 -31.22
CA LEU A 320 23.29 8.54 -32.65
C LEU A 320 23.64 7.17 -33.22
N ASP A 321 22.77 6.64 -34.07
CA ASP A 321 23.03 5.38 -34.75
C ASP A 321 24.12 5.55 -35.81
N LEU A 322 25.22 4.82 -35.63
CA LEU A 322 26.35 4.80 -36.56
C LEU A 322 26.14 3.69 -37.61
N ALA A 323 25.73 4.07 -38.81
CA ALA A 323 25.65 3.15 -39.94
C ALA A 323 27.06 2.77 -40.41
N SER A 324 27.34 1.46 -40.46
CA SER A 324 28.60 0.92 -40.97
C SER A 324 28.64 1.02 -42.50
N LEU A 325 29.72 1.58 -43.03
CA LEU A 325 29.99 1.73 -44.45
C LEU A 325 31.22 0.90 -44.84
N PRO A 326 31.36 0.50 -46.12
CA PRO A 326 32.55 -0.19 -46.61
C PRO A 326 33.84 0.58 -46.35
N GLY A 327 34.92 -0.13 -46.00
CA GLY A 327 36.25 0.45 -45.82
C GLY A 327 36.49 1.10 -44.45
N ASN A 328 35.99 0.49 -43.36
CA ASN A 328 36.17 0.96 -41.98
C ASN A 328 35.64 2.39 -41.76
N ARG A 329 34.46 2.69 -42.30
CA ARG A 329 33.80 3.99 -42.15
C ARG A 329 32.50 3.82 -41.40
N TRP A 330 32.15 4.82 -40.59
CA TRP A 330 30.87 4.90 -39.89
C TRP A 330 30.26 6.28 -40.14
N LYS A 331 28.95 6.33 -40.31
CA LYS A 331 28.21 7.58 -40.53
C LYS A 331 27.02 7.66 -39.57
N ALA A 332 26.89 8.78 -38.87
CA ALA A 332 25.68 9.14 -38.14
C ALA A 332 25.07 10.40 -38.78
N ASP A 333 23.75 10.40 -38.98
CA ASP A 333 23.05 11.58 -39.48
C ASP A 333 22.49 12.42 -38.34
N LEU A 334 22.88 13.70 -38.27
CA LEU A 334 22.49 14.65 -37.23
C LEU A 334 21.20 15.40 -37.61
N HIS A 335 20.05 14.71 -37.59
CA HIS A 335 18.76 15.31 -37.95
C HIS A 335 18.07 16.03 -36.79
N ASP A 336 18.43 15.71 -35.53
CA ASP A 336 17.76 16.27 -34.36
C ASP A 336 18.13 17.75 -34.17
N PRO A 337 17.16 18.68 -34.13
CA PRO A 337 17.44 20.10 -33.98
C PRO A 337 18.17 20.44 -32.68
N ARG A 338 18.10 19.60 -31.64
CA ARG A 338 18.83 19.78 -30.36
C ARG A 338 20.35 19.64 -30.51
N LEU A 339 20.83 19.05 -31.61
CA LEU A 339 22.25 18.85 -31.90
C LEU A 339 22.86 20.03 -32.69
N ARG A 340 22.08 21.07 -33.01
CA ARG A 340 22.51 22.22 -33.81
C ARG A 340 23.13 23.37 -32.98
N GLU A 341 22.97 23.32 -31.65
CA GLU A 341 23.61 24.24 -30.70
C GLU A 341 24.96 23.65 -30.18
N GLU A 342 25.62 24.29 -29.21
CA GLU A 342 26.81 23.75 -28.54
C GLU A 342 26.49 22.40 -27.86
N ALA A 343 26.80 21.29 -28.54
CA ALA A 343 26.62 19.93 -28.04
C ALA A 343 27.97 19.21 -27.92
N ASP A 344 28.21 18.59 -26.77
CA ASP A 344 29.36 17.72 -26.58
C ASP A 344 29.08 16.34 -27.20
N PHE A 345 29.95 15.89 -28.09
CA PHE A 345 29.88 14.57 -28.69
C PHE A 345 30.76 13.58 -27.92
N TYR A 346 30.20 12.42 -27.61
CA TYR A 346 30.91 11.33 -26.94
C TYR A 346 30.90 10.09 -27.85
N LEU A 347 32.06 9.46 -28.04
CA LEU A 347 32.20 8.23 -28.82
C LEU A 347 32.51 7.05 -27.89
N SER A 348 31.61 6.07 -27.86
CA SER A 348 31.83 4.80 -27.14
C SER A 348 32.46 3.77 -28.06
N VAL A 349 33.64 3.26 -27.69
CA VAL A 349 34.40 2.30 -28.51
C VAL A 349 34.59 0.99 -27.74
N ARG A 350 34.24 -0.12 -28.40
CA ARG A 350 34.55 -1.48 -27.94
C ARG A 350 35.57 -2.11 -28.88
N SER A 351 36.64 -2.65 -28.34
CA SER A 351 37.72 -3.30 -29.09
C SER A 351 38.23 -4.51 -28.32
N SER A 352 38.85 -5.47 -29.02
CA SER A 352 39.53 -6.63 -28.43
C SER A 352 40.92 -6.28 -27.86
N LEU A 353 41.42 -5.06 -28.12
CA LEU A 353 42.69 -4.58 -27.58
C LEU A 353 42.57 -4.11 -26.12
N PRO A 354 43.66 -4.16 -25.32
CA PRO A 354 43.69 -3.59 -23.98
C PRO A 354 43.36 -2.08 -23.96
N ALA A 355 42.62 -1.63 -22.95
CA ALA A 355 42.10 -0.25 -22.85
C ALA A 355 43.20 0.83 -22.98
N HIS A 356 44.38 0.61 -22.41
CA HIS A 356 45.49 1.56 -22.50
C HIS A 356 46.00 1.75 -23.96
N GLN A 357 45.98 0.70 -24.78
CA GLN A 357 46.38 0.79 -26.18
C GLN A 357 45.33 1.54 -26.99
N VAL A 358 44.05 1.26 -26.74
CA VAL A 358 42.93 1.96 -27.40
C VAL A 358 42.98 3.46 -27.07
N LEU A 359 43.19 3.84 -25.81
CA LEU A 359 43.27 5.24 -25.39
C LEU A 359 44.39 6.03 -26.12
N HIS A 360 45.54 5.41 -26.37
CA HIS A 360 46.65 6.06 -27.07
C HIS A 360 46.55 5.99 -28.59
N GLN A 361 46.06 4.89 -29.15
CA GLN A 361 46.03 4.68 -30.60
C GLN A 361 44.81 5.31 -31.26
N LEU A 362 43.64 5.25 -30.61
CA LEU A 362 42.37 5.67 -31.20
C LEU A 362 42.40 7.15 -31.65
N PRO A 363 42.91 8.13 -30.87
CA PRO A 363 42.98 9.51 -31.33
C PRO A 363 43.93 9.74 -32.51
N LEU A 364 44.89 8.83 -32.74
CA LEU A 364 45.85 8.92 -33.84
C LEU A 364 45.29 8.37 -35.15
N VAL A 365 44.49 7.30 -35.06
CA VAL A 365 43.98 6.57 -36.24
C VAL A 365 42.54 6.92 -36.60
N CYS A 366 41.72 7.33 -35.62
CA CYS A 366 40.35 7.76 -35.84
C CYS A 366 40.35 9.18 -36.39
N LYS A 367 39.60 9.40 -37.48
CA LYS A 367 39.40 10.72 -38.10
C LYS A 367 37.90 10.97 -38.13
N ILE A 368 37.49 12.13 -37.64
CA ILE A 368 36.07 12.53 -37.55
C ILE A 368 35.90 13.81 -38.37
N GLY A 369 34.84 13.89 -39.18
CA GLY A 369 34.60 15.07 -39.99
C GLY A 369 33.32 14.97 -40.80
N ALA A 370 33.00 16.01 -41.55
CA ALA A 370 31.89 16.00 -42.50
C ALA A 370 32.14 14.97 -43.62
N PRO A 371 31.09 14.42 -44.25
CA PRO A 371 31.23 13.37 -45.26
C PRO A 371 32.22 13.70 -46.39
N ASP A 372 32.24 14.97 -46.81
CA ASP A 372 33.09 15.45 -47.90
C ASP A 372 34.56 15.64 -47.43
N ASP A 373 34.76 16.00 -46.16
CA ASP A 373 36.08 16.26 -45.57
C ASP A 373 36.81 14.98 -45.15
N VAL A 374 36.10 13.95 -44.68
CA VAL A 374 36.72 12.70 -44.19
C VAL A 374 37.52 12.00 -45.29
N THR A 375 37.04 12.02 -46.54
CA THR A 375 37.77 11.42 -47.66
C THR A 375 39.07 12.18 -47.95
N LEU A 376 39.09 13.49 -47.71
CA LEU A 376 40.26 14.35 -47.90
C LEU A 376 41.24 14.23 -46.73
N LEU A 377 40.75 14.15 -45.49
CA LEU A 377 41.54 13.95 -44.27
C LEU A 377 42.33 12.62 -44.28
N ILE A 378 41.71 11.54 -44.78
CA ILE A 378 42.37 10.24 -44.94
C ILE A 378 43.51 10.32 -45.97
N ASN A 379 43.30 11.05 -47.07
CA ASN A 379 44.28 11.14 -48.16
C ASN A 379 45.45 12.08 -47.85
N VAL A 380 45.27 13.07 -46.98
CA VAL A 380 46.27 14.12 -46.70
C VAL A 380 46.94 13.95 -45.32
N ALA A 381 46.54 12.93 -44.54
CA ALA A 381 47.09 12.64 -43.20
C ALA A 381 47.07 13.85 -42.23
N LEU A 382 46.06 14.71 -42.36
CA LEU A 382 45.87 15.87 -41.49
C LEU A 382 45.18 15.45 -40.17
N ASN A 383 45.37 16.27 -39.13
CA ASN A 383 44.63 16.12 -37.88
C ASN A 383 43.20 16.63 -38.10
N GLY A 384 42.21 15.80 -37.76
CA GLY A 384 40.77 16.06 -37.91
C GLY A 384 40.00 15.17 -36.96
#